data_AF-A0A453HG55-F1
#
_entry.id   AF-A0A453HG55-F1
#
_cell.length_a   1.000
_cell.length_b   1.000
_cell.length_c   1.000
_cell.angle_alpha   90.00
_cell.angle_beta   90.00
_cell.angle_gamma   90.00
#
_symmetry.space_group_name_H-M   'P 1'
#
loop_
_entity.id
_entity.type
_entity.pdbx_description
1 polymer ?
#
loop_
_entity_poly.entity_id
_entity_poly.type
_entity_poly.pdbx_seq_one_letter_code
_entity_poly.pdbx_strand_id
1 'polypeptide(L)'
;VSINNYQKYRHIQAPGWHLGWAWTKKEVIWGMMGAQTIEQGDCSQFKGNIPHCCRRDPTTVDLLPGAPNGMQVGNCCKGGVLSSWVQDPVNAVASFQITVGRSGTSNRTVKAPKNFTLKAPGPGYTCGAAQKVKPPTKFISPDGRRTTQAHG
;
A
#
# COMPACT_ATOMS: atom_id res chain seq x y z
N VAL A 1 -2.35 -1.11 -6.20
CA VAL A 1 -1.30 -0.34 -6.90
C VAL A 1 -0.03 -1.15 -6.80
N SER A 2 0.75 -1.27 -7.88
CA SER A 2 2.06 -1.92 -7.85
C SER A 2 3.14 -0.88 -8.11
N ILE A 3 4.18 -0.87 -7.27
CA ILE A 3 5.31 0.07 -7.37
C ILE A 3 6.57 -0.76 -7.49
N ASN A 4 7.30 -0.58 -8.58
CA ASN A 4 8.50 -1.36 -8.88
C ASN A 4 9.73 -0.46 -8.78
N ASN A 5 10.75 -0.95 -8.08
CA ASN A 5 12.09 -0.38 -8.10
C ASN A 5 12.98 -1.22 -9.03
N TYR A 6 13.49 -0.62 -10.10
CA TYR A 6 14.32 -1.32 -11.10
C TYR A 6 15.83 -1.25 -10.81
N GLN A 7 16.24 -0.68 -9.66
CA GLN A 7 17.64 -0.69 -9.23
C GLN A 7 18.02 -2.06 -8.65
N LYS A 8 18.98 -2.73 -9.30
CA LYS A 8 19.33 -4.14 -9.03
C LYS A 8 19.74 -4.45 -7.58
N TYR A 9 20.57 -3.60 -6.97
CA TYR A 9 21.20 -3.84 -5.66
C TYR A 9 20.70 -2.90 -4.55
N ARG A 10 19.57 -2.24 -4.78
CA ARG A 10 19.07 -1.23 -3.86
C ARG A 10 18.27 -1.89 -2.73
N HIS A 11 18.78 -1.77 -1.51
CA HIS A 11 18.06 -2.15 -0.30
C HIS A 11 17.27 -0.98 0.26
N ILE A 12 16.24 -1.29 1.05
CA ILE A 12 15.62 -0.36 1.99
C ILE A 12 15.97 -0.86 3.39
N GLN A 13 16.79 -0.11 4.11
CA GLN A 13 17.18 -0.41 5.48
C GLN A 13 16.21 0.24 6.48
N ALA A 14 16.34 -0.12 7.77
CA ALA A 14 15.61 0.53 8.85
C ALA A 14 15.86 2.06 8.86
N PRO A 15 14.85 2.91 9.17
CA PRO A 15 13.51 2.59 9.67
C PRO A 15 12.49 2.12 8.63
N GLY A 16 12.91 1.81 7.40
CA GLY A 16 12.05 1.24 6.37
C GLY A 16 11.44 2.28 5.42
N TRP A 17 10.54 1.82 4.56
CA TRP A 17 9.85 2.68 3.61
C TRP A 17 8.64 3.41 4.21
N HIS A 18 8.39 4.60 3.67
CA HIS A 18 7.18 5.39 3.85
C HIS A 18 6.54 5.59 2.47
N LEU A 19 5.34 5.05 2.29
CA LEU A 19 4.60 5.18 1.04
C LEU A 19 3.43 6.14 1.23
N GLY A 20 3.50 7.29 0.57
CA GLY A 20 2.45 8.29 0.56
C GLY A 20 1.76 8.40 -0.79
N TRP A 21 0.50 8.84 -0.79
CA TRP A 21 -0.23 9.22 -2.00
C TRP A 21 -1.31 10.24 -1.67
N ALA A 22 -1.94 10.84 -2.68
CA ALA A 22 -3.04 11.77 -2.52
C ALA A 22 -4.33 11.24 -3.17
N TRP A 23 -5.42 11.24 -2.41
CA TRP A 23 -6.77 10.98 -2.89
C TRP A 23 -7.26 12.09 -3.81
N THR A 24 -7.99 11.72 -4.86
CA THR A 24 -8.48 12.69 -5.84
C THR A 24 -9.76 13.40 -5.38
N LYS A 25 -10.57 12.74 -4.54
CA LYS A 25 -11.82 13.25 -4.02
C LYS A 25 -11.78 13.23 -2.49
N LYS A 26 -12.76 12.57 -1.86
CA LYS A 26 -12.97 12.48 -0.41
C LYS A 26 -12.88 11.03 0.07
N GLU A 27 -12.08 10.21 -0.62
CA GLU A 27 -11.81 8.83 -0.24
C GLU A 27 -11.20 8.77 1.17
N VAL A 28 -11.50 7.70 1.89
CA VAL A 28 -10.98 7.43 3.24
C VAL A 28 -10.55 5.97 3.32
N ILE A 29 -9.68 5.64 4.28
CA ILE A 29 -9.27 4.26 4.54
C ILE A 29 -10.08 3.75 5.73
N TRP A 30 -10.91 2.74 5.51
CA TRP A 30 -11.68 2.08 6.56
C TRP A 30 -10.85 1.08 7.34
N GLY A 31 -9.92 0.40 6.68
CA GLY A 31 -9.06 -0.59 7.31
C GLY A 31 -7.82 -0.88 6.48
N MET A 32 -6.80 -1.41 7.15
CA MET A 32 -5.53 -1.80 6.55
C MET A 32 -5.04 -3.13 7.14
N MET A 33 -4.37 -3.93 6.32
CA MET A 33 -3.65 -5.13 6.75
C MET A 33 -2.26 -5.14 6.11
N GLY A 34 -1.25 -5.56 6.86
CA GLY A 34 0.16 -5.57 6.46
C GLY A 34 0.89 -4.24 6.62
N ALA A 35 0.15 -3.13 6.66
CA ALA A 35 0.67 -1.78 6.85
C ALA A 35 -0.32 -0.94 7.67
N GLN A 36 0.11 0.23 8.11
CA GLN A 36 -0.74 1.23 8.76
C GLN A 36 -0.37 2.64 8.31
N THR A 37 -1.33 3.55 8.33
CA THR A 37 -1.04 4.98 8.22
C THR A 37 -0.36 5.51 9.48
N ILE A 38 0.57 6.45 9.31
CA ILE A 38 1.22 7.15 10.43
C ILE A 38 0.22 8.04 11.17
N GLU A 39 -0.62 8.75 10.40
CA GLU A 39 -1.60 9.68 10.94
C GLU A 39 -3.01 9.30 10.49
N GLN A 40 -3.97 9.36 11.43
CA GLN A 40 -5.38 9.19 11.13
C GLN A 40 -5.97 10.42 10.42
N GLY A 41 -5.58 11.63 10.84
CA GLY A 41 -6.16 12.89 10.35
C GLY A 41 -7.52 13.22 10.96
N ASP A 42 -8.17 14.26 10.41
CA ASP A 42 -9.49 14.71 10.89
C ASP A 42 -10.62 13.81 10.37
N CYS A 43 -11.10 12.92 11.24
CA CYS A 43 -12.26 12.06 11.00
C CYS A 43 -13.56 12.56 11.64
N SER A 44 -13.63 13.81 12.11
CA SER A 44 -14.79 14.36 12.87
C SER A 44 -16.15 14.25 12.15
N GLN A 45 -16.15 14.19 10.81
CA GLN A 45 -17.37 13.99 10.02
C GLN A 45 -18.04 12.60 10.22
N PHE A 46 -17.31 11.62 10.75
CA PHE A 46 -17.81 10.25 10.96
C PHE A 46 -18.26 10.07 12.40
N LYS A 47 -19.54 9.74 12.61
CA LYS A 47 -20.12 9.43 13.91
C LYS A 47 -20.23 7.91 14.09
N GLY A 48 -19.74 7.38 15.21
CA GLY A 48 -19.73 5.94 15.49
C GLY A 48 -18.47 5.26 14.95
N ASN A 49 -18.57 4.60 13.80
CA ASN A 49 -17.43 3.93 13.19
C ASN A 49 -16.48 4.95 12.55
N ILE A 50 -15.29 5.08 13.13
CA ILE A 50 -14.25 6.00 12.66
C ILE A 50 -13.34 5.25 11.67
N PRO A 51 -13.08 5.79 10.46
CA PRO A 51 -12.13 5.19 9.53
C PRO A 51 -10.70 5.12 10.11
N HIS A 52 -9.93 4.13 9.65
CA HIS A 52 -8.49 4.02 9.93
C HIS A 52 -7.72 5.30 9.58
N CYS A 53 -8.07 5.96 8.46
CA CYS A 53 -7.48 7.24 8.07
C CYS A 53 -8.44 8.09 7.23
N CYS A 54 -8.55 9.37 7.57
CA CYS A 54 -9.33 10.38 6.84
C CYS A 54 -8.45 11.43 6.16
N ARG A 55 -7.12 11.34 6.28
CA ARG A 55 -6.21 12.24 5.55
C ARG A 55 -6.42 12.10 4.05
N ARG A 56 -6.38 13.24 3.36
CA ARG A 56 -6.40 13.29 1.89
C ARG A 56 -5.10 12.78 1.29
N ASP A 57 -4.00 12.88 2.03
CA ASP A 57 -2.63 12.55 1.65
C ASP A 57 -2.01 11.55 2.64
N PRO A 58 -2.59 10.34 2.80
CA PRO A 58 -2.09 9.37 3.77
C PRO A 58 -0.64 8.99 3.48
N THR A 59 0.15 8.83 4.54
CA THR A 59 1.46 8.18 4.50
C THR A 59 1.39 6.89 5.28
N THR A 60 1.87 5.80 4.68
CA THR A 60 1.80 4.45 5.22
C THR A 60 3.19 3.88 5.49
N VAL A 61 3.25 3.07 6.53
CA VAL A 61 4.41 2.27 6.93
C VAL A 61 4.01 0.82 7.05
N ASP A 62 4.96 -0.05 6.78
CA ASP A 62 4.81 -1.48 7.04
C ASP A 62 4.60 -1.74 8.54
N LEU A 63 3.92 -2.84 8.86
CA LEU A 63 3.88 -3.30 10.25
C LEU A 63 5.25 -3.84 10.69
N LEU A 64 5.49 -3.87 11.99
CA LEU A 64 6.71 -4.46 12.55
C LEU A 64 6.64 -5.99 12.53
N PRO A 65 7.79 -6.69 12.55
CA PRO A 65 7.83 -8.13 12.80
C PRO A 65 7.09 -8.48 14.08
N GLY A 66 6.30 -9.56 14.05
CA GLY A 66 5.45 -9.97 15.18
C GLY A 66 4.06 -9.33 15.20
N ALA A 67 3.65 -8.63 14.13
CA ALA A 67 2.28 -8.15 13.95
C ALA A 67 1.26 -9.29 14.18
N PRO A 68 0.07 -9.02 14.76
CA PRO A 68 -0.93 -10.06 14.99
C PRO A 68 -1.34 -10.78 13.71
N ASN A 69 -1.55 -12.11 13.76
CA ASN A 69 -1.86 -12.93 12.59
C ASN A 69 -3.05 -12.40 11.76
N GLY A 70 -4.08 -11.84 12.42
CA GLY A 70 -5.25 -11.26 11.75
C GLY A 70 -4.98 -9.95 11.00
N MET A 71 -3.79 -9.35 11.15
CA MET A 71 -3.38 -8.11 10.47
C MET A 71 -2.29 -8.36 9.44
N GLN A 72 -1.82 -9.60 9.28
CA GLN A 72 -0.76 -9.93 8.34
C GLN A 72 -1.32 -10.22 6.94
N VAL A 73 -0.51 -9.92 5.92
CA VAL A 73 -0.69 -10.39 4.54
C VAL A 73 0.65 -10.91 4.02
N GLY A 74 0.65 -11.60 2.87
CA GLY A 74 1.89 -12.13 2.30
C GLY A 74 2.96 -11.04 2.09
N ASN A 75 4.21 -11.32 2.45
CA ASN A 75 5.35 -10.40 2.31
C ASN A 75 5.21 -9.04 3.03
N CYS A 76 4.31 -8.90 4.00
CA CYS A 76 4.25 -7.71 4.86
C CYS A 76 5.19 -7.80 6.06
N CYS A 77 5.11 -6.79 6.90
CA CYS A 77 5.38 -6.88 8.33
C CYS A 77 6.86 -7.06 8.67
N LYS A 78 7.73 -6.43 7.88
CA LYS A 78 9.19 -6.43 8.02
C LYS A 78 9.72 -5.10 8.55
N GLY A 79 8.84 -4.25 9.08
CA GLY A 79 9.18 -2.89 9.51
C GLY A 79 9.67 -2.02 8.34
N GLY A 80 9.24 -2.33 7.12
CA GLY A 80 9.56 -1.58 5.92
C GLY A 80 10.95 -1.87 5.36
N VAL A 81 11.67 -2.84 5.93
CA VAL A 81 12.96 -3.29 5.41
C VAL A 81 12.73 -4.18 4.19
N LEU A 82 13.44 -3.87 3.09
CA LEU A 82 13.42 -4.65 1.86
C LEU A 82 14.84 -4.95 1.39
N SER A 83 15.10 -6.21 1.06
CA SER A 83 16.33 -6.62 0.41
C SER A 83 16.39 -6.16 -1.05
N SER A 84 17.57 -6.22 -1.66
CA SER A 84 17.67 -6.02 -3.10
C SER A 84 17.06 -7.21 -3.85
N TRP A 85 16.44 -6.94 -5.00
CA TRP A 85 15.78 -7.97 -5.80
C TRP A 85 16.75 -9.07 -6.25
N VAL A 86 18.00 -8.72 -6.59
CA VAL A 86 18.98 -9.69 -7.09
C VAL A 86 19.49 -10.62 -5.99
N GLN A 87 19.66 -10.11 -4.77
CA GLN A 87 20.22 -10.91 -3.67
C GLN A 87 19.16 -11.75 -2.97
N ASP A 88 17.96 -11.21 -2.79
CA ASP A 88 16.89 -11.90 -2.09
C ASP A 88 15.52 -11.43 -2.62
N PRO A 89 15.02 -12.05 -3.70
CA PRO A 89 13.76 -11.69 -4.34
C PRO A 89 12.55 -11.83 -3.40
N VAL A 90 12.61 -12.76 -2.44
CA VAL A 90 11.50 -13.04 -1.51
C VAL A 90 11.36 -11.87 -0.54
N ASN A 91 12.47 -11.40 0.03
CA ASN A 91 12.46 -10.29 0.97
C ASN A 91 12.50 -8.90 0.31
N ALA A 92 12.63 -8.84 -1.02
CA ALA A 92 12.58 -7.60 -1.80
C ALA A 92 11.15 -7.07 -2.06
N VAL A 93 10.11 -7.83 -1.71
CA VAL A 93 8.70 -7.45 -1.90
C VAL A 93 8.06 -7.04 -0.58
N ALA A 94 7.29 -5.95 -0.58
CA ALA A 94 6.31 -5.65 0.48
C ALA A 94 4.90 -5.67 -0.11
N SER A 95 3.91 -6.11 0.67
CA SER A 95 2.52 -5.98 0.28
C SER A 95 1.63 -5.63 1.48
N PHE A 96 0.55 -4.93 1.20
CA PHE A 96 -0.48 -4.57 2.17
C PHE A 96 -1.81 -4.42 1.45
N GLN A 97 -2.90 -4.52 2.20
CA GLN A 97 -4.26 -4.35 1.70
C GLN A 97 -4.91 -3.16 2.38
N ILE A 98 -5.75 -2.45 1.63
CA ILE A 98 -6.52 -1.31 2.14
C ILE A 98 -7.99 -1.46 1.74
N THR A 99 -8.88 -1.14 2.66
CA THR A 99 -10.32 -1.02 2.38
C THR A 99 -10.64 0.46 2.22
N VAL A 100 -11.01 0.86 1.00
CA VAL A 100 -11.24 2.28 0.66
C VAL A 100 -12.74 2.60 0.68
N GLY A 101 -13.11 3.64 1.43
CA GLY A 101 -14.45 4.20 1.46
C GLY A 101 -14.60 5.43 0.56
N ARG A 102 -15.85 5.80 0.24
CA ARG A 102 -16.20 6.99 -0.57
C ARG A 102 -15.52 7.04 -1.95
N SER A 103 -15.09 5.88 -2.44
CA SER A 103 -14.62 5.68 -3.81
C SER A 103 -15.81 5.45 -4.74
N GLY A 104 -15.62 5.65 -6.03
CA GLY A 104 -16.58 5.21 -7.04
C GLY A 104 -16.75 3.69 -7.03
N THR A 105 -17.88 3.19 -7.53
CA THR A 105 -18.19 1.76 -7.60
C THR A 105 -17.99 1.16 -8.99
N SER A 106 -17.52 1.95 -9.96
CA SER A 106 -17.31 1.52 -11.35
C SER A 106 -15.98 2.04 -11.90
N ASN A 107 -15.44 1.37 -12.92
CA ASN A 107 -14.15 1.76 -13.54
C ASN A 107 -14.15 3.18 -14.13
N ARG A 108 -15.33 3.78 -14.35
CA ARG A 108 -15.50 5.18 -14.78
C ARG A 108 -15.47 6.16 -13.60
N THR A 109 -16.01 5.75 -12.46
CA THR A 109 -16.20 6.62 -11.28
C THR A 109 -15.04 6.54 -10.29
N VAL A 110 -14.37 5.38 -10.21
CA VAL A 110 -13.10 5.20 -9.48
C VAL A 110 -12.03 6.06 -10.14
N LYS A 111 -11.35 6.85 -9.31
CA LYS A 111 -10.21 7.67 -9.73
C LYS A 111 -8.96 7.15 -9.03
N ALA A 112 -7.93 6.88 -9.83
CA ALA A 112 -6.65 6.46 -9.30
C ALA A 112 -6.07 7.58 -8.42
N PRO A 113 -5.45 7.23 -7.28
CA PRO A 113 -4.73 8.21 -6.48
C PRO A 113 -3.58 8.83 -7.28
N LYS A 114 -3.13 10.00 -6.83
CA LYS A 114 -2.06 10.76 -7.48
C LYS A 114 -0.91 10.99 -6.52
N ASN A 115 0.20 11.50 -7.04
CA ASN A 115 1.33 11.97 -6.25
C ASN A 115 1.87 10.90 -5.29
N PHE A 116 2.09 9.70 -5.82
CA PHE A 116 2.74 8.65 -5.04
C PHE A 116 4.16 9.11 -4.66
N THR A 117 4.54 8.86 -3.42
CA THR A 117 5.89 9.13 -2.91
C THR A 117 6.38 7.90 -2.18
N LEU A 118 7.61 7.49 -2.46
CA LEU A 118 8.29 6.43 -1.73
C LEU A 118 9.51 7.04 -1.08
N LYS A 119 9.45 7.26 0.24
CA LYS A 119 10.60 7.72 1.01
C LYS A 119 11.20 6.52 1.72
N ALA A 120 12.52 6.40 1.70
CA ALA A 120 13.26 5.40 2.42
C ALA A 120 14.65 5.97 2.73
N PRO A 121 15.40 5.39 3.69
CA PRO A 121 16.74 5.85 4.00
C PRO A 121 17.65 5.89 2.77
N GLY A 122 18.47 6.95 2.68
CA GLY A 122 19.37 7.18 1.55
C GLY A 122 18.75 8.00 0.42
N PRO A 123 19.31 7.91 -0.81
CA PRO A 123 18.78 8.61 -1.98
C PRO A 123 17.27 8.40 -2.18
N GLY A 124 16.55 9.49 -2.47
CA GLY A 124 15.09 9.47 -2.64
C GLY A 124 14.62 8.69 -3.88
N TYR A 125 13.36 8.24 -3.84
CA TYR A 125 12.69 7.62 -4.99
C TYR A 125 11.71 8.59 -5.63
N THR A 126 11.60 8.50 -6.95
CA THR A 126 10.58 9.22 -7.73
C THR A 126 9.56 8.22 -8.26
N CYS A 127 8.27 8.44 -7.98
CA CYS A 127 7.20 7.63 -8.52
C CYS A 127 6.57 8.29 -9.75
N GLY A 128 6.27 7.49 -10.76
CA GLY A 128 5.48 7.92 -11.91
C GLY A 128 3.97 8.03 -11.59
N ALA A 129 3.19 8.47 -12.57
CA ALA A 129 1.74 8.48 -12.47
C ALA A 129 1.17 7.06 -12.36
N ALA A 130 0.14 6.88 -11.52
CA ALA A 130 -0.56 5.61 -11.44
C ALA A 130 -1.31 5.31 -12.73
N GLN A 131 -1.13 4.10 -13.25
CA GLN A 131 -1.80 3.63 -14.45
C GLN A 131 -2.94 2.68 -14.10
N LYS A 132 -4.00 2.72 -14.91
CA LYS A 132 -5.09 1.74 -14.82
C LYS A 132 -4.55 0.39 -15.28
N VAL A 133 -4.78 -0.63 -14.46
CA VAL A 133 -4.42 -2.01 -14.78
C VAL A 133 -5.36 -2.53 -15.88
N LYS A 134 -4.82 -2.82 -17.06
CA LYS A 134 -5.51 -3.46 -18.19
C LYS A 134 -4.56 -4.42 -18.92
N PRO A 135 -4.89 -5.73 -19.05
CA PRO A 135 -6.08 -6.42 -18.54
C PRO A 135 -6.07 -6.58 -16.99
N PRO A 136 -7.20 -6.95 -16.35
CA PRO A 136 -7.25 -7.19 -14.91
C PRO A 136 -6.16 -8.15 -14.43
N THR A 137 -5.46 -7.81 -13.35
CA THR A 137 -4.43 -8.68 -12.78
C THR A 137 -5.08 -9.73 -11.90
N LYS A 138 -4.74 -11.01 -12.11
CA LYS A 138 -5.14 -12.13 -11.27
C LYS A 138 -4.08 -12.40 -10.21
N PHE A 139 -4.52 -12.60 -8.97
CA PHE A 139 -3.69 -13.02 -7.85
C PHE A 139 -4.21 -14.36 -7.33
N ILE A 140 -3.35 -15.37 -7.34
CA ILE A 140 -3.65 -16.70 -6.80
C ILE A 140 -3.15 -16.73 -5.36
N SER A 141 -3.95 -17.22 -4.44
CA SER A 141 -3.55 -17.40 -3.04
C SER A 141 -2.40 -18.40 -2.93
N PRO A 142 -1.56 -18.32 -1.88
CA PRO A 142 -0.44 -19.24 -1.69
C PRO A 142 -0.84 -20.72 -1.66
N ASP A 143 -2.06 -21.03 -1.18
CA ASP A 143 -2.60 -22.40 -1.15
C ASP A 143 -3.20 -22.87 -2.51
N GLY A 144 -3.20 -22.01 -3.52
CA GLY A 144 -3.74 -22.30 -4.86
C GLY A 144 -5.26 -22.35 -4.97
N ARG A 145 -6.00 -22.20 -3.85
CA ARG A 145 -7.45 -22.46 -3.82
C ARG A 145 -8.31 -21.25 -4.19
N ARG A 146 -7.77 -20.03 -4.12
CA ARG A 146 -8.51 -18.80 -4.36
C ARG A 146 -7.81 -17.94 -5.40
N THR A 147 -8.55 -17.49 -6.41
CA THR A 147 -8.10 -16.46 -7.34
C THR A 147 -8.88 -15.17 -7.07
N THR A 148 -8.16 -14.06 -6.90
CA THR A 148 -8.73 -12.71 -6.81
C THR A 148 -8.30 -11.89 -8.02
N GLN A 149 -9.07 -10.87 -8.37
CA GLN A 149 -8.80 -10.01 -9.52
C GLN A 149 -8.80 -8.54 -9.11
N ALA A 150 -7.80 -7.79 -9.56
CA ALA A 150 -7.79 -6.34 -9.45
C ALA A 150 -8.20 -5.71 -10.80
N HIS A 151 -9.25 -4.89 -10.75
CA HIS A 151 -9.76 -4.13 -11.89
C HIS A 151 -9.28 -2.67 -11.83
N GLY A 152 -9.12 -2.02 -13.00
CA GLY A 152 -8.72 -0.61 -13.16
C GLY A 152 -9.72 0.26 -13.89
#